data_AF-A0AAU3D7Q1-F1
#
_entry.id   AF-A0AAU3D7Q1-F1
#
_cell.length_a   1.000
_cell.length_b   1.000
_cell.length_c   1.000
_cell.angle_alpha   90.00
_cell.angle_beta   90.00
_cell.angle_gamma   90.00
#
_symmetry.space_group_name_H-M   'P 1'
#
loop_
_entity.id
_entity.type
_entity.pdbx_description
1 polymer ?
#
loop_
_entity_poly.entity_id
_entity_poly.type
_entity_poly.pdbx_seq_one_letter_code
_entity_poly.pdbx_strand_id
1 'polypeptide(L)'
;MTTGHKTTTVFLTILCGLVLTIFGLTEQWPTWTWPPLAVILVAAPGVLFKISGLRRGSVPVAFEEHHTAAPIERTEHHVSRVALPSQWPDYDFLISATVRWYALDGSRPGRVLNPAGLAVESVLDRARAVTEQREPGRVSLVQHELSGALSSLLPDSTGQLHAMAEDVRLTLHEHDQERLDSLAGVRKDQAVWEHQRKYEQSKRKYLGEDVLKDTGSAVVWWLAKNDEKVERTVEDLGLLAQLTSAANDTDVPERLRNLIPQQREVEDCQVPSDRQAAPVGRAPTAADHLADALTALDLEDADTQRRLLAKQFADAIRDQNQHETADDLVRRFDPPAAFTPDDGEQPESTGGTTRPTSGI
;
A
#
# COMPACT_ATOMS: atom_id res chain seq x y z
N MET A 1 30.59 5.20 26.37
CA MET A 1 29.40 5.05 27.25
C MET A 1 29.68 4.05 28.39
N THR A 2 30.57 4.35 29.34
CA THR A 2 30.98 3.40 30.41
C THR A 2 30.76 3.95 31.83
N THR A 3 30.21 5.15 31.96
CA THR A 3 29.96 5.83 33.24
C THR A 3 28.75 5.26 33.99
N GLY A 4 27.79 4.64 33.29
CA GLY A 4 26.55 4.12 33.88
C GLY A 4 26.71 2.84 34.72
N HIS A 5 27.69 1.99 34.42
CA HIS A 5 27.91 0.74 35.17
C HIS A 5 28.60 0.95 36.52
N LYS A 6 29.47 1.97 36.64
CA LYS A 6 30.15 2.28 37.91
C LYS A 6 29.19 2.91 38.92
N THR A 7 28.30 3.79 38.48
CA THR A 7 27.31 4.43 39.35
C THR A 7 26.28 3.42 39.85
N THR A 8 25.80 2.51 39.01
CA THR A 8 24.84 1.46 39.41
C THR A 8 25.40 0.51 40.47
N THR A 9 26.67 0.07 40.37
CA THR A 9 27.27 -0.79 41.40
C THR A 9 27.44 -0.07 42.74
N VAL A 10 27.81 1.21 42.73
CA VAL A 10 27.95 2.00 43.97
C VAL A 10 26.58 2.21 44.62
N PHE A 11 25.57 2.61 43.85
CA PHE A 11 24.20 2.77 44.35
C PHE A 11 23.62 1.46 44.92
N LEU A 12 23.86 0.33 44.27
CA LEU A 12 23.38 -0.98 44.74
C LEU A 12 24.03 -1.37 46.08
N THR A 13 25.34 -1.13 46.26
CA THR A 13 26.02 -1.41 47.53
C THR A 13 25.53 -0.53 48.67
N ILE A 14 25.28 0.76 48.39
CA ILE A 14 24.72 1.70 49.37
C ILE A 14 23.29 1.28 49.75
N LEU A 15 22.46 0.94 48.77
CA LEU A 15 21.07 0.52 48.98
C LEU A 15 21.01 -0.79 49.80
N CYS A 16 21.85 -1.77 49.48
CA CYS A 16 21.91 -3.05 50.19
C CYS A 16 22.36 -2.86 51.65
N GLY A 17 23.36 -2.01 51.90
CA GLY A 17 23.80 -1.65 53.24
C GLY A 17 22.71 -0.96 54.06
N LEU A 18 21.98 -0.04 53.45
CA LEU A 18 20.88 0.67 54.10
C LEU A 18 19.76 -0.31 54.52
N VAL A 19 19.36 -1.22 53.64
CA VAL A 19 18.31 -2.22 53.92
C VAL A 19 18.72 -3.16 55.06
N LEU A 20 19.95 -3.66 55.06
CA LEU A 20 20.47 -4.52 56.14
C LEU A 20 20.54 -3.79 57.49
N THR A 21 20.86 -2.49 57.47
CA THR A 21 20.91 -1.65 58.67
C THR A 21 19.52 -1.44 59.26
N ILE A 22 18.52 -1.17 58.41
CA ILE A 22 17.12 -1.01 58.82
C ILE A 22 16.58 -2.32 59.39
N PHE A 23 16.88 -3.46 58.75
CA PHE A 23 16.44 -4.78 59.18
C PHE A 23 17.02 -5.18 60.55
N GLY A 24 18.31 -4.89 60.79
CA GLY A 24 18.96 -5.13 62.09
C GLY A 24 18.42 -4.25 63.22
N LEU A 25 17.95 -3.03 62.91
CA LEU A 25 17.31 -2.13 63.87
C LEU A 25 15.88 -2.57 64.22
N THR A 26 15.12 -3.10 63.26
CA THR A 26 13.74 -3.55 63.49
C THR A 26 13.67 -4.83 64.32
N GLU A 27 14.69 -5.68 64.24
CA GLU A 27 14.69 -7.00 64.87
C GLU A 27 15.58 -7.09 66.14
N GLN A 28 15.95 -5.92 66.71
CA GLN A 28 16.75 -5.76 67.93
C GLN A 28 17.99 -6.67 67.98
N TRP A 29 18.79 -6.66 66.90
CA TRP A 29 19.92 -7.55 66.82
C TRP A 29 20.94 -7.30 67.94
N PRO A 30 21.47 -8.36 68.57
CA PRO A 30 22.48 -8.25 69.62
C PRO A 30 23.66 -7.38 69.17
N THR A 31 24.14 -6.46 70.01
CA THR A 31 25.15 -5.45 69.63
C THR A 31 26.43 -6.02 69.01
N TRP A 32 26.71 -7.31 69.23
CA TRP A 32 27.86 -8.02 68.66
C TRP A 32 27.73 -8.39 67.18
N THR A 33 26.55 -8.28 66.56
CA THR A 33 26.34 -8.55 65.13
C THR A 33 26.66 -7.36 64.22
N TRP A 34 26.70 -6.16 64.78
CA TRP A 34 27.07 -4.92 64.08
C TRP A 34 28.52 -4.90 63.56
N PRO A 35 29.55 -5.24 64.37
CA PRO A 35 30.92 -5.25 63.89
C PRO A 35 31.17 -6.20 62.69
N PRO A 36 30.72 -7.47 62.67
CA PRO A 36 30.94 -8.33 61.50
C PRO A 36 30.18 -7.84 60.26
N LEU A 37 28.98 -7.27 60.41
CA LEU A 37 28.24 -6.67 59.30
C LEU A 37 28.99 -5.49 58.68
N ALA A 38 29.53 -4.59 59.51
CA ALA A 38 30.32 -3.45 59.06
C ALA A 38 31.60 -3.91 58.33
N VAL A 39 32.28 -4.93 58.85
CA VAL A 39 33.45 -5.52 58.19
C VAL A 39 33.09 -6.11 56.84
N ILE A 40 31.97 -6.83 56.72
CA ILE A 40 31.51 -7.41 55.46
C ILE A 40 31.17 -6.31 54.45
N LEU A 41 30.50 -5.24 54.87
CA LEU A 41 30.12 -4.15 53.97
C LEU A 41 31.33 -3.39 53.41
N VAL A 42 32.39 -3.24 54.21
CA VAL A 42 33.64 -2.58 53.80
C VAL A 42 34.53 -3.54 53.00
N ALA A 43 34.58 -4.81 53.36
CA ALA A 43 35.42 -5.80 52.69
C ALA A 43 34.85 -6.26 51.34
N ALA A 44 33.53 -6.35 51.20
CA ALA A 44 32.87 -6.81 49.97
C ALA A 44 33.30 -6.03 48.70
N PRO A 45 33.35 -4.69 48.67
CA PRO A 45 33.82 -3.96 47.49
C PRO A 45 35.31 -4.19 47.21
N GLY A 46 36.15 -4.31 48.26
CA GLY A 46 37.59 -4.60 48.11
C GLY A 46 37.87 -6.01 47.57
N VAL A 47 37.09 -7.00 48.01
CA VAL A 47 37.16 -8.38 47.53
C VAL A 47 36.64 -8.48 46.09
N LEU A 48 35.53 -7.81 45.74
CA LEU A 48 35.07 -7.75 44.34
C LEU A 48 36.08 -7.07 43.42
N PHE A 49 36.77 -6.02 43.89
CA PHE A 49 37.80 -5.34 43.12
C PHE A 49 39.04 -6.22 42.93
N LYS A 50 39.46 -6.97 43.96
CA LYS A 50 40.56 -7.94 43.86
C LYS A 50 40.22 -9.13 42.96
N ILE A 51 39.00 -9.69 43.04
CA ILE A 51 38.60 -10.81 42.18
C ILE A 51 38.45 -10.36 40.71
N SER A 52 37.97 -9.14 40.48
CA SER A 52 37.98 -8.53 39.14
C SER A 52 39.40 -8.24 38.63
N GLY A 53 40.31 -7.89 39.54
CA GLY A 53 41.73 -7.72 39.27
C GLY A 53 42.47 -9.04 39.01
N LEU A 54 42.08 -10.15 39.65
CA LEU A 54 42.67 -11.48 39.41
C LEU A 54 42.13 -12.15 38.14
N ARG A 55 40.89 -11.84 37.70
CA ARG A 55 40.38 -12.25 36.37
C ARG A 55 40.89 -11.39 35.23
N ARG A 56 41.36 -10.16 35.50
CA ARG A 56 42.30 -9.47 34.62
C ARG A 56 43.68 -10.06 34.87
N GLY A 57 43.93 -11.21 34.24
CA GLY A 57 45.29 -11.67 34.04
C GLY A 57 46.13 -10.47 33.60
N SER A 58 47.08 -10.09 34.43
CA SER A 58 48.11 -9.13 34.09
C SER A 58 48.90 -9.77 32.96
N VAL A 59 48.49 -9.51 31.73
CA VAL A 59 49.36 -9.69 30.58
C VAL A 59 50.60 -8.87 30.91
N PRO A 60 51.79 -9.48 31.03
CA PRO A 60 52.99 -8.67 31.06
C PRO A 60 53.00 -7.92 29.73
N VAL A 61 52.78 -6.62 29.78
CA VAL A 61 53.09 -5.73 28.65
C VAL A 61 54.61 -5.68 28.62
N ALA A 62 55.22 -6.77 28.16
CA ALA A 62 56.38 -6.62 27.31
C ALA A 62 55.89 -5.74 26.18
N PHE A 63 56.39 -4.51 26.12
CA PHE A 63 56.45 -3.80 24.86
C PHE A 63 57.39 -4.62 23.97
N GLU A 64 56.92 -5.77 23.49
CA GLU A 64 57.20 -6.15 22.12
C GLU A 64 56.77 -4.92 21.34
N GLU A 65 57.74 -4.28 20.68
CA GLU A 65 57.46 -3.33 19.62
C GLU A 65 56.22 -3.86 18.92
N HIS A 66 55.13 -3.09 18.97
CA HIS A 66 54.02 -3.38 18.09
C HIS A 66 54.65 -3.23 16.71
N HIS A 67 55.13 -4.35 16.15
CA HIS A 67 55.27 -4.53 14.74
C HIS A 67 53.95 -3.99 14.23
N THR A 68 54.02 -2.80 13.65
CA THR A 68 52.90 -2.18 12.96
C THR A 68 52.40 -3.32 12.09
N ALA A 69 51.21 -3.85 12.38
CA ALA A 69 50.66 -4.96 11.61
C ALA A 69 50.89 -4.57 10.16
N ALA A 70 51.69 -5.37 9.44
CA ALA A 70 52.11 -5.01 8.09
C ALA A 70 50.86 -4.55 7.35
N PRO A 71 50.88 -3.41 6.64
CA PRO A 71 49.70 -2.91 5.96
C PRO A 71 49.08 -4.07 5.19
N ILE A 72 47.90 -4.54 5.62
CA ILE A 72 47.21 -5.60 4.88
C ILE A 72 46.96 -4.97 3.52
N GLU A 73 47.66 -5.44 2.49
CA GLU A 73 47.39 -5.08 1.10
C GLU A 73 45.99 -5.58 0.78
N ARG A 74 45.00 -4.74 1.13
CA ARG A 74 43.58 -5.00 0.93
C ARG A 74 43.37 -5.08 -0.56
N THR A 75 43.30 -6.31 -1.05
CA THR A 75 43.09 -6.56 -2.46
C THR A 75 41.59 -6.52 -2.70
N GLU A 76 41.17 -5.63 -3.59
CA GLU A 76 39.77 -5.30 -3.84
C GLU A 76 39.47 -5.48 -5.33
N HIS A 77 38.29 -6.01 -5.64
CA HIS A 77 37.83 -6.19 -7.01
C HIS A 77 36.34 -5.88 -7.09
N HIS A 78 35.96 -4.97 -7.98
CA HIS A 78 34.58 -4.59 -8.17
C HIS A 78 33.92 -5.48 -9.22
N VAL A 79 32.80 -6.08 -8.84
CA VAL A 79 31.95 -6.89 -9.71
C VAL A 79 30.69 -6.09 -10.03
N SER A 80 30.37 -5.96 -11.31
CA SER A 80 29.21 -5.20 -11.77
C SER A 80 28.25 -6.06 -12.57
N ARG A 81 26.96 -5.98 -12.22
CA ARG A 81 25.82 -6.57 -12.93
C ARG A 81 26.02 -8.03 -13.38
N VAL A 82 26.48 -8.88 -12.46
CA VAL A 82 26.56 -10.33 -12.74
C VAL A 82 25.19 -10.96 -12.54
N ALA A 83 24.75 -11.77 -13.50
CA ALA A 83 23.49 -12.49 -13.43
C ALA A 83 23.60 -13.68 -12.47
N LEU A 84 22.65 -13.77 -11.55
CA LEU A 84 22.46 -14.85 -10.60
C LEU A 84 21.05 -15.39 -10.75
N PRO A 85 20.87 -16.73 -10.78
CA PRO A 85 19.55 -17.32 -10.91
C PRO A 85 18.68 -16.98 -9.70
N SER A 86 17.39 -16.75 -9.95
CA SER A 86 16.35 -16.68 -8.91
C SER A 86 15.60 -18.01 -8.78
N GLN A 87 14.64 -18.09 -7.86
CA GLN A 87 13.75 -19.25 -7.73
C GLN A 87 12.85 -19.44 -8.95
N TRP A 88 12.52 -18.35 -9.66
CA TRP A 88 11.64 -18.43 -10.82
C TRP A 88 12.48 -18.60 -12.09
N PRO A 89 12.11 -19.52 -12.98
CA PRO A 89 12.77 -19.63 -14.27
C PRO A 89 12.62 -18.31 -15.03
N ASP A 90 13.62 -17.98 -15.83
CA ASP A 90 13.66 -16.78 -16.70
C ASP A 90 13.77 -15.43 -15.97
N TYR A 91 13.99 -15.43 -14.65
CA TYR A 91 14.27 -14.22 -13.86
C TYR A 91 15.65 -14.29 -13.21
N ASP A 92 16.53 -13.39 -13.60
CA ASP A 92 17.89 -13.28 -13.06
C ASP A 92 18.05 -12.04 -12.18
N PHE A 93 18.66 -12.22 -11.02
CA PHE A 93 19.15 -11.12 -10.21
C PHE A 93 20.50 -10.63 -10.72
N LEU A 94 20.65 -9.31 -10.79
CA LEU A 94 21.89 -8.64 -11.14
C LEU A 94 22.57 -8.14 -9.88
N ILE A 95 23.64 -8.82 -9.48
CA ILE A 95 24.47 -8.43 -8.35
C ILE A 95 25.57 -7.45 -8.78
N SER A 96 25.79 -6.42 -7.97
CA SER A 96 27.01 -5.60 -8.02
C SER A 96 27.58 -5.49 -6.62
N ALA A 97 28.88 -5.72 -6.45
CA ALA A 97 29.52 -5.72 -5.13
C ALA A 97 31.03 -5.48 -5.24
N THR A 98 31.63 -5.06 -4.13
CA THR A 98 33.09 -4.94 -3.99
C THR A 98 33.60 -6.15 -3.23
N VAL A 99 34.31 -7.04 -3.92
CA VAL A 99 34.90 -8.25 -3.36
C VAL A 99 36.24 -7.92 -2.73
N ARG A 100 36.44 -8.36 -1.49
CA ARG A 100 37.70 -8.20 -0.74
C ARG A 100 38.20 -9.57 -0.31
N TRP A 101 39.50 -9.79 -0.39
CA TRP A 101 40.09 -11.06 0.02
C TRP A 101 41.47 -10.90 0.67
N TYR A 102 41.89 -11.96 1.35
CA TYR A 102 43.28 -12.13 1.77
C TYR A 102 43.72 -13.57 1.48
N ALA A 103 44.98 -13.73 1.05
CA ALA A 103 45.57 -15.04 0.84
C ALA A 103 46.05 -15.63 2.18
N LEU A 104 45.91 -16.95 2.36
CA LEU A 104 46.47 -17.61 3.54
C LEU A 104 47.92 -18.03 3.24
N ASP A 105 48.84 -17.59 4.10
CA ASP A 105 50.30 -17.82 3.99
C ASP A 105 50.72 -19.31 4.09
N GLY A 106 49.77 -20.24 4.18
CA GLY A 106 50.02 -21.68 4.17
C GLY A 106 50.02 -22.33 2.79
N SER A 107 49.75 -21.58 1.72
CA SER A 107 49.70 -22.16 0.37
C SER A 107 51.10 -22.44 -0.15
N ARG A 108 51.37 -23.72 -0.49
CA ARG A 108 52.63 -24.19 -1.10
C ARG A 108 53.09 -23.24 -2.21
N PRO A 109 54.41 -23.05 -2.41
CA PRO A 109 54.94 -22.17 -3.45
C PRO A 109 54.44 -22.62 -4.82
N GLY A 110 53.47 -21.85 -5.33
CA GLY A 110 52.84 -22.00 -6.64
C GLY A 110 51.46 -22.67 -6.63
N ARG A 111 50.35 -21.91 -6.47
CA ARG A 111 49.08 -22.22 -7.18
C ARG A 111 47.90 -21.23 -7.14
N VAL A 112 48.10 -19.91 -7.15
CA VAL A 112 47.01 -19.00 -7.57
C VAL A 112 47.55 -17.99 -8.59
N LEU A 113 47.28 -18.23 -9.87
CA LEU A 113 47.65 -17.32 -10.96
C LEU A 113 46.71 -16.10 -11.02
N ASN A 114 45.50 -16.19 -10.47
CA ASN A 114 44.52 -15.11 -10.40
C ASN A 114 43.68 -15.18 -9.11
N PRO A 115 44.14 -14.55 -8.00
CA PRO A 115 43.43 -14.59 -6.72
C PRO A 115 42.11 -13.79 -6.73
N ALA A 116 42.00 -12.77 -7.59
CA ALA A 116 40.77 -12.01 -7.74
C ALA A 116 39.65 -12.88 -8.33
N GLY A 117 39.94 -13.66 -9.36
CA GLY A 117 38.95 -14.56 -9.98
C GLY A 117 38.40 -15.59 -9.01
N LEU A 118 39.29 -16.21 -8.21
CA LEU A 118 38.89 -17.20 -7.20
C LEU A 118 38.08 -16.57 -6.05
N ALA A 119 38.41 -15.35 -5.64
CA ALA A 119 37.64 -14.61 -4.64
C ALA A 119 36.24 -14.26 -5.16
N VAL A 120 36.14 -13.80 -6.40
CA VAL A 120 34.85 -13.49 -7.06
C VAL A 120 34.00 -14.74 -7.20
N GLU A 121 34.55 -15.85 -7.66
CA GLU A 121 33.84 -17.13 -7.79
C GLU A 121 33.28 -17.60 -6.44
N SER A 122 34.10 -17.59 -5.38
CA SER A 122 33.67 -17.94 -4.02
C SER A 122 32.52 -17.05 -3.49
N VAL A 123 32.55 -15.74 -3.81
CA VAL A 123 31.46 -14.82 -3.46
C VAL A 123 30.21 -15.11 -4.29
N LEU A 124 30.34 -15.32 -5.60
CA LEU A 124 29.22 -15.58 -6.50
C LEU A 124 28.54 -16.93 -6.21
N ASP A 125 29.28 -17.96 -5.86
CA ASP A 125 28.71 -19.26 -5.48
C ASP A 125 27.90 -19.17 -4.18
N ARG A 126 28.41 -18.42 -3.19
CA ARG A 126 27.63 -18.13 -1.97
C ARG A 126 26.39 -17.30 -2.28
N ALA A 127 26.53 -16.28 -3.14
CA ALA A 127 25.40 -15.45 -3.56
C ALA A 127 24.34 -16.31 -4.27
N ARG A 128 24.76 -17.19 -5.20
CA ARG A 128 23.90 -18.14 -5.92
C ARG A 128 23.12 -19.04 -4.98
N ALA A 129 23.79 -19.62 -3.97
CA ALA A 129 23.14 -20.49 -2.98
C ALA A 129 21.99 -19.80 -2.23
N VAL A 130 22.06 -18.47 -2.07
CA VAL A 130 20.99 -17.66 -1.49
C VAL A 130 19.94 -17.31 -2.55
N THR A 131 20.33 -16.80 -3.72
CA THR A 131 19.39 -16.27 -4.71
C THR A 131 18.50 -17.33 -5.35
N GLU A 132 18.99 -18.56 -5.56
CA GLU A 132 18.22 -19.67 -6.15
C GLU A 132 16.97 -20.04 -5.34
N GLN A 133 16.96 -19.73 -4.04
CA GLN A 133 15.86 -20.06 -3.13
C GLN A 133 14.91 -18.88 -2.90
N ARG A 134 15.07 -17.77 -3.66
CA ARG A 134 14.35 -16.52 -3.40
C ARG A 134 13.54 -16.09 -4.62
N GLU A 135 12.30 -15.68 -4.35
CA GLU A 135 11.42 -15.10 -5.37
C GLU A 135 11.91 -13.72 -5.81
N PRO A 136 11.83 -13.39 -7.12
CA PRO A 136 12.29 -12.11 -7.65
C PRO A 136 11.42 -10.92 -7.19
N GLY A 137 10.18 -11.16 -6.73
CA GLY A 137 9.25 -10.09 -6.34
C GLY A 137 9.65 -9.26 -5.10
N ARG A 138 10.70 -9.63 -4.36
CA ARG A 138 11.14 -8.92 -3.13
C ARG A 138 12.64 -8.61 -3.12
N VAL A 139 13.14 -8.00 -4.19
CA VAL A 139 14.57 -7.69 -4.40
C VAL A 139 15.23 -7.02 -3.18
N SER A 140 14.60 -6.01 -2.58
CA SER A 140 15.17 -5.27 -1.44
C SER A 140 15.41 -6.15 -0.21
N LEU A 141 14.54 -7.14 0.04
CA LEU A 141 14.70 -8.08 1.15
C LEU A 141 15.86 -9.03 0.88
N VAL A 142 15.92 -9.57 -0.35
CA VAL A 142 16.99 -10.47 -0.79
C VAL A 142 18.34 -9.74 -0.76
N GLN A 143 18.39 -8.47 -1.15
CA GLN A 143 19.60 -7.66 -1.04
C GLN A 143 20.11 -7.60 0.40
N HIS A 144 19.24 -7.34 1.38
CA HIS A 144 19.67 -7.24 2.77
C HIS A 144 20.19 -8.57 3.32
N GLU A 145 19.51 -9.66 2.99
CA GLU A 145 19.96 -11.01 3.33
C GLU A 145 21.34 -11.32 2.72
N LEU A 146 21.52 -10.99 1.44
CA LEU A 146 22.75 -11.24 0.70
C LEU A 146 23.91 -10.37 1.22
N SER A 147 23.66 -9.11 1.58
CA SER A 147 24.63 -8.27 2.27
C SER A 147 25.08 -8.88 3.59
N GLY A 148 24.15 -9.43 4.38
CA GLY A 148 24.48 -10.14 5.61
C GLY A 148 25.33 -11.38 5.36
N ALA A 149 24.93 -12.22 4.42
CA ALA A 149 25.61 -13.47 4.09
C ALA A 149 27.04 -13.26 3.57
N LEU A 150 27.24 -12.25 2.72
CA LEU A 150 28.53 -11.98 2.09
C LEU A 150 29.48 -11.10 2.92
N SER A 151 28.98 -10.46 3.99
CA SER A 151 29.80 -9.61 4.88
C SER A 151 30.85 -10.40 5.67
N SER A 152 30.69 -11.73 5.78
CA SER A 152 31.61 -12.59 6.50
C SER A 152 32.77 -13.07 5.62
N LEU A 153 33.96 -13.04 6.20
CA LEU A 153 35.21 -13.47 5.57
C LEU A 153 35.35 -14.98 5.70
N LEU A 154 34.97 -15.71 4.64
CA LEU A 154 34.92 -17.17 4.62
C LEU A 154 35.95 -17.74 3.63
N PRO A 155 36.48 -18.95 3.90
CA PRO A 155 37.38 -19.64 2.98
C PRO A 155 36.71 -19.93 1.65
N ASP A 156 37.49 -19.88 0.58
CA ASP A 156 37.08 -20.39 -0.73
C ASP A 156 37.05 -21.94 -0.74
N SER A 157 36.47 -22.50 -1.80
CA SER A 157 36.34 -23.96 -1.99
C SER A 157 37.69 -24.68 -2.02
N THR A 158 38.77 -23.99 -2.38
CA THR A 158 40.12 -24.56 -2.42
C THR A 158 40.92 -24.33 -1.13
N GLY A 159 40.40 -23.53 -0.20
CA GLY A 159 41.04 -23.22 1.10
C GLY A 159 42.32 -22.37 0.99
N GLN A 160 42.50 -21.66 -0.13
CA GLN A 160 43.71 -20.87 -0.42
C GLN A 160 43.55 -19.38 -0.07
N LEU A 161 42.32 -18.87 -0.07
CA LEU A 161 42.01 -17.49 0.29
C LEU A 161 40.74 -17.43 1.12
N HIS A 162 40.56 -16.34 1.85
CA HIS A 162 39.25 -15.98 2.39
C HIS A 162 38.71 -14.76 1.66
N ALA A 163 37.42 -14.79 1.32
CA ALA A 163 36.75 -13.73 0.58
C ALA A 163 35.50 -13.22 1.32
N MET A 164 35.22 -11.94 1.17
CA MET A 164 33.98 -11.26 1.58
C MET A 164 33.52 -10.32 0.47
N ALA A 165 32.29 -9.82 0.56
CA ALA A 165 31.81 -8.73 -0.28
C ALA A 165 31.25 -7.59 0.57
N GLU A 166 31.55 -6.37 0.15
CA GLU A 166 31.01 -5.11 0.65
C GLU A 166 30.19 -4.41 -0.45
N ASP A 167 29.40 -3.41 -0.07
CA ASP A 167 28.59 -2.60 -1.00
C ASP A 167 27.70 -3.40 -1.96
N VAL A 168 27.13 -4.49 -1.45
CA VAL A 168 26.25 -5.37 -2.22
C VAL A 168 24.98 -4.63 -2.65
N ARG A 169 24.73 -4.63 -3.95
CA ARG A 169 23.51 -4.17 -4.59
C ARG A 169 22.91 -5.30 -5.40
N LEU A 170 21.60 -5.47 -5.29
CA LEU A 170 20.84 -6.46 -6.03
C LEU A 170 19.74 -5.74 -6.80
N THR A 171 19.66 -6.01 -8.10
CA THR A 171 18.65 -5.43 -8.99
C THR A 171 18.08 -6.51 -9.89
N LEU A 172 16.94 -6.29 -10.51
CA LEU A 172 16.45 -7.11 -11.62
C LEU A 172 16.68 -6.36 -12.94
N HIS A 173 16.51 -7.05 -14.07
CA HIS A 173 16.30 -6.35 -15.33
C HIS A 173 15.04 -5.49 -15.23
N GLU A 174 15.10 -4.26 -15.76
CA GLU A 174 14.00 -3.30 -15.67
C GLU A 174 12.69 -3.88 -16.20
N HIS A 175 12.75 -4.54 -17.35
CA HIS A 175 11.60 -5.17 -17.98
C HIS A 175 10.97 -6.29 -17.12
N ASP A 176 11.79 -7.00 -16.36
CA ASP A 176 11.32 -8.06 -15.47
C ASP A 176 10.70 -7.48 -14.20
N GLN A 177 11.27 -6.39 -13.67
CA GLN A 177 10.68 -5.64 -12.55
C GLN A 177 9.29 -5.11 -12.93
N GLU A 178 9.17 -4.44 -14.08
CA GLU A 178 7.88 -3.94 -14.61
C GLU A 178 6.85 -5.07 -14.77
N ARG A 179 7.27 -6.23 -15.29
CA ARG A 179 6.39 -7.38 -15.47
C ARG A 179 5.90 -7.93 -14.13
N LEU A 180 6.79 -8.03 -13.13
CA LEU A 180 6.43 -8.49 -11.79
C LEU A 180 5.46 -7.54 -11.10
N ASP A 181 5.68 -6.23 -11.26
CA ASP A 181 4.81 -5.19 -10.70
C ASP A 181 3.43 -5.23 -11.36
N SER A 182 3.37 -5.41 -12.69
CA SER A 182 2.10 -5.62 -13.41
C SER A 182 1.36 -6.87 -12.94
N LEU A 183 2.06 -8.00 -12.81
CA LEU A 183 1.47 -9.25 -12.28
C LEU A 183 1.00 -9.12 -10.84
N ALA A 184 1.69 -8.33 -10.02
CA ALA A 184 1.26 -8.03 -8.66
C ALA A 184 -0.01 -7.17 -8.65
N GLY A 185 -0.13 -6.22 -9.58
CA GLY A 185 -1.35 -5.44 -9.80
C GLY A 185 -2.54 -6.34 -10.13
N VAL A 186 -2.42 -7.16 -11.18
CA VAL A 186 -3.48 -8.09 -11.60
C VAL A 186 -3.94 -9.01 -10.48
N ARG A 187 -3.01 -9.55 -9.67
CA ARG A 187 -3.35 -10.40 -8.52
C ARG A 187 -4.13 -9.66 -7.44
N LYS A 188 -3.78 -8.39 -7.17
CA LYS A 188 -4.52 -7.55 -6.21
C LYS A 188 -5.91 -7.25 -6.72
N ASP A 189 -6.04 -6.88 -7.99
CA ASP A 189 -7.33 -6.56 -8.61
C ASP A 189 -8.25 -7.78 -8.65
N GLN A 190 -7.72 -8.96 -8.98
CA GLN A 190 -8.46 -10.21 -8.89
C GLN A 190 -8.94 -10.48 -7.46
N ALA A 191 -8.08 -10.31 -6.45
CA ALA A 191 -8.45 -10.52 -5.06
C ALA A 191 -9.57 -9.56 -4.61
N VAL A 192 -9.50 -8.29 -5.02
CA VAL A 192 -10.56 -7.30 -4.77
C VAL A 192 -11.85 -7.71 -5.44
N TRP A 193 -11.78 -8.10 -6.72
CA TRP A 193 -12.96 -8.54 -7.48
C TRP A 193 -13.61 -9.78 -6.88
N GLU A 194 -12.82 -10.79 -6.49
CA GLU A 194 -13.33 -12.00 -5.85
C GLU A 194 -14.00 -11.69 -4.50
N HIS A 195 -13.41 -10.79 -3.71
CA HIS A 195 -13.99 -10.36 -2.45
C HIS A 195 -15.32 -9.62 -2.69
N GLN A 196 -15.38 -8.70 -3.65
CA GLN A 196 -16.60 -7.98 -3.99
C GLN A 196 -17.69 -8.92 -4.50
N ARG A 197 -17.34 -9.85 -5.39
CA ARG A 197 -18.27 -10.86 -5.90
C ARG A 197 -18.83 -11.73 -4.77
N LYS A 198 -17.97 -12.22 -3.87
CA LYS A 198 -18.40 -13.00 -2.70
C LYS A 198 -19.26 -12.18 -1.76
N TYR A 199 -18.94 -10.91 -1.55
CA TYR A 199 -19.75 -9.99 -0.75
C TYR A 199 -21.16 -9.84 -1.35
N GLU A 200 -21.27 -9.55 -2.65
CA GLU A 200 -22.57 -9.43 -3.33
C GLU A 200 -23.35 -10.74 -3.33
N GLN A 201 -22.69 -11.88 -3.57
CA GLN A 201 -23.34 -13.18 -3.50
C GLN A 201 -23.85 -13.49 -2.08
N SER A 202 -23.02 -13.22 -1.06
CA SER A 202 -23.39 -13.45 0.33
C SER A 202 -24.53 -12.52 0.76
N LYS A 203 -24.53 -11.27 0.30
CA LYS A 203 -25.61 -10.31 0.52
C LYS A 203 -26.91 -10.77 -0.12
N ARG A 204 -26.87 -11.23 -1.38
CA ARG A 204 -28.06 -11.80 -2.05
C ARG A 204 -28.59 -13.02 -1.32
N LYS A 205 -27.69 -13.91 -0.89
CA LYS A 205 -28.05 -15.11 -0.12
C LYS A 205 -28.71 -14.73 1.21
N TYR A 206 -28.10 -13.83 1.98
CA TYR A 206 -28.67 -13.32 3.23
C TYR A 206 -30.04 -12.66 3.01
N LEU A 207 -30.15 -11.79 2.01
CA LEU A 207 -31.42 -11.12 1.71
C LEU A 207 -32.50 -12.12 1.25
N GLY A 208 -32.16 -13.11 0.44
CA GLY A 208 -33.12 -14.10 -0.06
C GLY A 208 -33.51 -15.15 0.99
N GLU A 209 -32.51 -15.79 1.62
CA GLU A 209 -32.73 -16.94 2.50
C GLU A 209 -33.06 -16.56 3.95
N ASP A 210 -32.59 -15.42 4.44
CA ASP A 210 -32.79 -15.01 5.84
C ASP A 210 -33.81 -13.87 5.98
N VAL A 211 -33.74 -12.85 5.12
CA VAL A 211 -34.59 -11.64 5.24
C VAL A 211 -35.93 -11.82 4.53
N LEU A 212 -35.90 -12.14 3.24
CA LEU A 212 -37.08 -12.16 2.38
C LEU A 212 -37.72 -13.56 2.28
N LYS A 213 -37.29 -14.52 3.09
CA LYS A 213 -37.82 -15.89 3.14
C LYS A 213 -39.33 -15.92 3.40
N ASP A 214 -39.78 -15.11 4.34
CA ASP A 214 -41.19 -14.91 4.66
C ASP A 214 -41.44 -13.48 5.14
N THR A 215 -42.71 -13.06 5.13
CA THR A 215 -43.09 -11.70 5.55
C THR A 215 -42.71 -11.42 7.01
N GLY A 216 -42.66 -12.43 7.88
CA GLY A 216 -42.27 -12.27 9.29
C GLY A 216 -40.79 -11.96 9.45
N SER A 217 -39.91 -12.68 8.74
CA SER A 217 -38.47 -12.40 8.68
C SER A 217 -38.17 -11.01 8.15
N ALA A 218 -38.89 -10.57 7.12
CA ALA A 218 -38.72 -9.24 6.55
C ALA A 218 -39.13 -8.14 7.54
N VAL A 219 -40.21 -8.34 8.30
CA VAL A 219 -40.67 -7.44 9.37
C VAL A 219 -39.63 -7.33 10.50
N VAL A 220 -39.10 -8.47 10.97
CA VAL A 220 -38.07 -8.49 12.02
C VAL A 220 -36.80 -7.77 11.55
N TRP A 221 -36.37 -8.04 10.30
CA TRP A 221 -35.23 -7.36 9.70
C TRP A 221 -35.46 -5.85 9.56
N TRP A 222 -36.65 -5.45 9.11
CA TRP A 222 -37.02 -4.03 8.95
C TRP A 222 -37.01 -3.31 10.31
N LEU A 223 -37.55 -3.93 11.37
CA LEU A 223 -37.50 -3.41 12.74
C LEU A 223 -36.06 -3.23 13.23
N ALA A 224 -35.23 -4.26 13.06
CA ALA A 224 -33.82 -4.20 13.45
C ALA A 224 -33.03 -3.13 12.68
N LYS A 225 -33.44 -2.83 11.44
CA LYS A 225 -32.79 -1.82 10.59
C LYS A 225 -33.29 -0.39 10.85
N ASN A 226 -34.48 -0.22 11.43
CA ASN A 226 -35.16 1.08 11.61
C ASN A 226 -35.38 1.44 13.09
N ASP A 227 -34.45 1.08 13.98
CA ASP A 227 -34.48 1.41 15.41
C ASP A 227 -35.79 0.98 16.12
N GLU A 228 -36.33 -0.19 15.78
CA GLU A 228 -37.51 -0.77 16.42
C GLU A 228 -38.80 0.08 16.32
N LYS A 229 -38.93 0.93 15.28
CA LYS A 229 -40.13 1.74 15.04
C LYS A 229 -41.33 0.89 14.63
N VAL A 230 -42.08 0.40 15.62
CA VAL A 230 -43.19 -0.54 15.42
C VAL A 230 -44.32 0.06 14.58
N GLU A 231 -44.73 1.30 14.84
CA GLU A 231 -45.85 1.94 14.13
C GLU A 231 -45.61 1.97 12.62
N ARG A 232 -44.41 2.41 12.23
CA ARG A 232 -44.01 2.48 10.82
C ARG A 232 -43.83 1.10 10.20
N THR A 233 -43.42 0.10 10.98
CA THR A 233 -43.34 -1.29 10.50
C THR A 233 -44.73 -1.83 10.14
N VAL A 234 -45.74 -1.50 10.95
CA VAL A 234 -47.13 -1.91 10.72
C VAL A 234 -47.70 -1.21 9.47
N GLU A 235 -47.37 0.06 9.25
CA GLU A 235 -47.70 0.79 8.03
C GLU A 235 -47.07 0.14 6.78
N ASP A 236 -45.79 -0.21 6.85
CA ASP A 236 -45.04 -0.81 5.73
C ASP A 236 -45.31 -2.32 5.56
N LEU A 237 -46.14 -2.94 6.41
CA LEU A 237 -46.39 -4.39 6.41
C LEU A 237 -46.89 -4.90 5.05
N GLY A 238 -47.77 -4.15 4.37
CA GLY A 238 -48.27 -4.49 3.05
C GLY A 238 -47.18 -4.48 1.98
N LEU A 239 -46.25 -3.51 2.05
CA LEU A 239 -45.10 -3.41 1.15
C LEU A 239 -44.10 -4.53 1.38
N LEU A 240 -43.83 -4.89 2.64
CA LEU A 240 -42.97 -6.03 2.99
C LEU A 240 -43.57 -7.35 2.51
N ALA A 241 -44.89 -7.52 2.61
CA ALA A 241 -45.59 -8.68 2.05
C ALA A 241 -45.45 -8.75 0.53
N GLN A 242 -45.56 -7.62 -0.17
CA GLN A 242 -45.37 -7.55 -1.62
C GLN A 242 -43.92 -7.86 -2.03
N LEU A 243 -42.93 -7.29 -1.35
CA LEU A 243 -41.50 -7.53 -1.61
C LEU A 243 -41.11 -8.99 -1.38
N THR A 244 -41.58 -9.60 -0.30
CA THR A 244 -41.33 -11.02 -0.01
C THR A 244 -42.01 -11.94 -1.02
N SER A 245 -43.24 -11.60 -1.43
CA SER A 245 -43.96 -12.38 -2.44
C SER A 245 -43.25 -12.31 -3.80
N ALA A 246 -42.79 -11.12 -4.20
CA ALA A 246 -42.03 -10.91 -5.43
C ALA A 246 -40.64 -11.57 -5.40
N ALA A 247 -39.96 -11.59 -4.24
CA ALA A 247 -38.64 -12.23 -4.11
C ALA A 247 -38.68 -13.76 -4.20
N ASN A 248 -39.84 -14.37 -3.93
CA ASN A 248 -40.03 -15.83 -3.94
C ASN A 248 -40.90 -16.33 -5.11
N ASP A 249 -41.28 -15.45 -6.05
CA ASP A 249 -42.20 -15.77 -7.15
C ASP A 249 -43.54 -16.38 -6.67
N THR A 250 -44.10 -15.85 -5.58
CA THR A 250 -45.37 -16.29 -4.98
C THR A 250 -46.41 -15.17 -4.96
N ASP A 251 -47.69 -15.54 -4.86
CA ASP A 251 -48.76 -14.55 -4.66
C ASP A 251 -48.79 -13.99 -3.24
N VAL A 252 -49.20 -12.73 -3.09
CA VAL A 252 -49.35 -12.11 -1.77
C VAL A 252 -50.47 -12.81 -0.98
N PRO A 253 -50.24 -13.19 0.30
CA PRO A 253 -51.25 -13.83 1.14
C PRO A 253 -52.54 -12.99 1.23
N GLU A 254 -53.70 -13.62 1.05
CA GLU A 254 -55.01 -12.96 0.97
C GLU A 254 -55.28 -12.02 2.16
N ARG A 255 -54.88 -12.42 3.37
CA ARG A 255 -55.02 -11.62 4.60
C ARG A 255 -54.26 -10.29 4.59
N LEU A 256 -53.20 -10.19 3.79
CA LEU A 256 -52.35 -8.99 3.68
C LEU A 256 -52.63 -8.18 2.41
N ARG A 257 -53.43 -8.71 1.46
CA ARG A 257 -53.75 -8.01 0.20
C ARG A 257 -54.43 -6.66 0.43
N ASN A 258 -55.29 -6.58 1.45
CA ASN A 258 -56.00 -5.34 1.80
C ASN A 258 -55.09 -4.25 2.38
N LEU A 259 -53.87 -4.61 2.80
CA LEU A 259 -52.88 -3.69 3.37
C LEU A 259 -51.86 -3.22 2.32
N ILE A 260 -51.84 -3.84 1.14
CA ILE A 260 -51.06 -3.33 0.02
C ILE A 260 -51.73 -2.00 -0.35
N PRO A 261 -50.98 -0.88 -0.43
CA PRO A 261 -51.52 0.33 -1.02
C PRO A 261 -52.03 -0.07 -2.40
N GLN A 262 -53.35 0.00 -2.62
CA GLN A 262 -53.88 -0.14 -3.96
C GLN A 262 -53.07 0.84 -4.81
N GLN A 263 -52.29 0.32 -5.75
CA GLN A 263 -51.89 1.14 -6.88
C GLN A 263 -53.21 1.66 -7.38
N ARG A 264 -53.49 2.92 -7.05
CA ARG A 264 -54.70 3.62 -7.46
C ARG A 264 -54.72 3.38 -8.95
N GLU A 265 -55.58 2.47 -9.36
CA GLU A 265 -55.79 2.20 -10.75
C GLU A 265 -55.99 3.58 -11.34
N VAL A 266 -55.28 3.86 -12.43
CA VAL A 266 -55.56 5.01 -13.25
C VAL A 266 -56.90 4.71 -13.95
N GLU A 267 -57.94 4.51 -13.15
CA GLU A 267 -59.35 4.40 -13.47
C GLU A 267 -59.99 5.71 -13.01
N ASP A 268 -59.51 6.81 -13.56
CA ASP A 268 -60.35 7.89 -14.09
C ASP A 268 -59.47 8.91 -14.81
N CYS A 269 -58.96 8.48 -15.96
CA CYS A 269 -58.83 9.40 -17.08
C CYS A 269 -59.63 8.78 -18.21
N GLN A 270 -60.96 8.92 -18.12
CA GLN A 270 -61.76 9.08 -19.34
C GLN A 270 -61.11 10.21 -20.12
N VAL A 271 -60.26 9.87 -21.08
CA VAL A 271 -59.72 10.81 -22.04
C VAL A 271 -60.92 11.26 -22.88
N PRO A 272 -61.37 12.53 -22.80
CA PRO A 272 -62.20 13.06 -23.87
C PRO A 272 -61.31 13.01 -25.11
N SER A 273 -61.75 12.24 -26.10
CA SER A 273 -61.11 12.15 -27.41
C SER A 273 -61.18 13.53 -28.09
N ASP A 274 -60.26 14.41 -27.72
CA ASP A 274 -59.88 15.62 -28.45
C ASP A 274 -58.65 16.23 -27.77
N ARG A 275 -57.46 15.70 -28.12
CA ARG A 275 -56.23 16.48 -28.01
C ARG A 275 -55.23 15.98 -29.04
N GLN A 276 -54.89 16.91 -29.94
CA GLN A 276 -53.78 16.87 -30.89
C GLN A 276 -52.65 15.94 -30.45
N ALA A 277 -52.21 15.08 -31.37
CA ALA A 277 -50.95 14.36 -31.27
C ALA A 277 -49.79 15.33 -31.02
N ALA A 278 -49.25 15.31 -29.80
CA ALA A 278 -47.93 15.85 -29.51
C ALA A 278 -46.86 14.80 -29.91
N PRO A 279 -45.68 15.22 -30.39
CA PRO A 279 -44.66 14.29 -30.88
C PRO A 279 -44.10 13.46 -29.73
N VAL A 280 -43.91 12.17 -30.02
CA VAL A 280 -43.28 11.15 -29.15
C VAL A 280 -42.02 11.72 -28.49
N GLY A 281 -42.04 11.84 -27.16
CA GLY A 281 -40.96 12.39 -26.36
C GLY A 281 -39.68 11.56 -26.50
N ARG A 282 -38.58 12.23 -26.83
CA ARG A 282 -37.24 11.67 -26.88
C ARG A 282 -36.81 11.27 -25.46
N ALA A 283 -36.15 10.11 -25.30
CA ALA A 283 -35.58 9.71 -24.02
C ALA A 283 -34.59 10.79 -23.54
N PRO A 284 -34.61 11.16 -22.25
CA PRO A 284 -33.73 12.19 -21.72
C PRO A 284 -32.27 11.76 -21.91
N THR A 285 -31.52 12.61 -22.59
CA THR A 285 -30.09 12.46 -22.84
C THR A 285 -29.28 12.93 -21.63
N ALA A 286 -27.99 12.57 -21.55
CA ALA A 286 -27.11 13.05 -20.48
C ALA A 286 -27.03 14.59 -20.44
N ALA A 287 -27.23 15.26 -21.59
CA ALA A 287 -27.34 16.71 -21.69
C ALA A 287 -28.59 17.27 -20.99
N ASP A 288 -29.72 16.54 -21.03
CA ASP A 288 -30.95 16.94 -20.35
C ASP A 288 -30.78 16.87 -18.83
N HIS A 289 -30.15 15.79 -18.31
CA HIS A 289 -29.84 15.68 -16.89
C HIS A 289 -28.85 16.74 -16.40
N LEU A 290 -27.86 17.10 -17.21
CA LEU A 290 -26.91 18.16 -16.87
C LEU A 290 -27.58 19.54 -16.92
N ALA A 291 -28.50 19.77 -17.86
CA ALA A 291 -29.31 20.99 -17.91
C ALA A 291 -30.21 21.15 -16.68
N ASP A 292 -30.86 20.05 -16.24
CA ASP A 292 -31.68 20.04 -15.03
C ASP A 292 -30.84 20.33 -13.78
N ALA A 293 -29.65 19.73 -13.67
CA ALA A 293 -28.73 19.95 -12.55
C ALA A 293 -28.20 21.39 -12.49
N LEU A 294 -27.84 21.98 -13.64
CA LEU A 294 -27.37 23.38 -13.69
C LEU A 294 -28.50 24.37 -13.39
N THR A 295 -29.73 24.05 -13.81
CA THR A 295 -30.92 24.83 -13.47
C THR A 295 -31.24 24.75 -11.98
N ALA A 296 -31.08 23.57 -11.36
CA ALA A 296 -31.23 23.41 -9.91
C ALA A 296 -30.17 24.18 -9.09
N LEU A 297 -29.05 24.55 -9.71
CA LEU A 297 -28.00 25.40 -9.13
C LEU A 297 -28.22 26.90 -9.40
N ASP A 298 -29.38 27.28 -9.94
CA ASP A 298 -29.78 28.66 -10.27
C ASP A 298 -28.85 29.35 -11.30
N LEU A 299 -28.19 28.55 -12.15
CA LEU A 299 -27.35 29.05 -13.23
C LEU A 299 -28.21 29.21 -14.48
N GLU A 300 -28.56 30.45 -14.83
CA GLU A 300 -29.40 30.76 -15.97
C GLU A 300 -28.70 30.43 -17.30
N ASP A 301 -29.49 30.21 -18.36
CA ASP A 301 -28.98 29.84 -19.69
C ASP A 301 -27.97 30.86 -20.29
N ALA A 302 -28.01 32.11 -19.83
CA ALA A 302 -27.13 33.18 -20.29
C ALA A 302 -25.76 33.21 -19.58
N ASP A 303 -25.56 32.43 -18.52
CA ASP A 303 -24.34 32.49 -17.74
C ASP A 303 -23.14 31.88 -18.47
N THR A 304 -22.08 32.68 -18.60
CA THR A 304 -20.77 32.21 -19.08
C THR A 304 -20.23 31.06 -18.22
N GLN A 305 -20.60 31.03 -16.93
CA GLN A 305 -20.26 29.98 -15.99
C GLN A 305 -20.92 28.63 -16.33
N ARG A 306 -22.18 28.64 -16.80
CA ARG A 306 -22.92 27.44 -17.26
C ARG A 306 -22.19 26.77 -18.43
N ARG A 307 -21.70 27.59 -19.38
CA ARG A 307 -20.93 27.14 -20.56
C ARG A 307 -19.56 26.57 -20.19
N LEU A 308 -18.84 27.23 -19.28
CA LEU A 308 -17.53 26.76 -18.82
C LEU A 308 -17.64 25.40 -18.11
N LEU A 309 -18.65 25.23 -17.25
CA LEU A 309 -18.89 23.99 -16.53
C LEU A 309 -19.30 22.86 -17.47
N ALA A 310 -20.23 23.11 -18.41
CA ALA A 310 -20.61 22.11 -19.41
C ALA A 310 -19.40 21.65 -20.24
N LYS A 311 -18.49 22.56 -20.60
CA LYS A 311 -17.24 22.23 -21.30
C LYS A 311 -16.28 21.39 -20.45
N GLN A 312 -16.10 21.72 -19.18
CA GLN A 312 -15.27 20.92 -18.26
C GLN A 312 -15.82 19.50 -18.08
N PHE A 313 -17.14 19.36 -17.97
CA PHE A 313 -17.79 18.04 -17.91
C PHE A 313 -17.61 17.26 -19.22
N ALA A 314 -17.76 17.91 -20.38
CA ALA A 314 -17.52 17.27 -21.66
C ALA A 314 -16.06 16.78 -21.82
N ASP A 315 -15.08 17.58 -21.40
CA ASP A 315 -13.66 17.18 -21.44
C ASP A 315 -13.37 16.00 -20.50
N ALA A 316 -13.94 15.99 -19.29
CA ALA A 316 -13.80 14.87 -18.36
C ALA A 316 -14.47 13.56 -18.84
N ILE A 317 -15.56 13.67 -19.61
CA ILE A 317 -16.25 12.52 -20.22
C ILE A 317 -15.47 12.00 -21.45
N ARG A 318 -14.78 12.90 -22.16
CA ARG A 318 -13.92 12.56 -23.30
C ARG A 318 -12.71 11.70 -22.88
N ASP A 319 -12.12 11.99 -21.71
CA ASP A 319 -11.04 11.17 -21.12
C ASP A 319 -11.50 9.74 -20.74
N GLN A 320 -12.82 9.50 -20.67
CA GLN A 320 -13.43 8.20 -20.39
C GLN A 320 -13.91 7.47 -21.66
N ASN A 321 -13.47 7.90 -22.85
CA ASN A 321 -13.82 7.35 -24.17
C ASN A 321 -15.32 7.44 -24.55
N GLN A 322 -16.10 8.33 -23.94
CA GLN A 322 -17.53 8.53 -24.28
C GLN A 322 -17.73 9.77 -25.17
N HIS A 323 -17.16 9.72 -26.38
CA HIS A 323 -17.10 10.87 -27.29
C HIS A 323 -18.46 11.38 -27.76
N GLU A 324 -19.44 10.49 -28.03
CA GLU A 324 -20.77 10.89 -28.51
C GLU A 324 -21.54 11.72 -27.46
N THR A 325 -21.43 11.36 -26.18
CA THR A 325 -22.07 12.07 -25.07
C THR A 325 -21.40 13.43 -24.82
N ALA A 326 -20.07 13.49 -24.92
CA ALA A 326 -19.31 14.73 -24.78
C ALA A 326 -19.63 15.72 -25.90
N ASP A 327 -19.78 15.24 -27.14
CA ASP A 327 -20.08 16.10 -28.28
C ASP A 327 -21.53 16.61 -28.25
N ASP A 328 -22.49 15.82 -27.74
CA ASP A 328 -23.87 16.27 -27.53
C ASP A 328 -23.98 17.36 -26.45
N LEU A 329 -23.17 17.25 -25.37
CA LEU A 329 -23.04 18.29 -24.35
C LEU A 329 -22.47 19.60 -24.92
N VAL A 330 -21.37 19.53 -25.67
CA VAL A 330 -20.77 20.72 -26.31
C VAL A 330 -21.78 21.38 -27.25
N ARG A 331 -22.48 20.60 -28.07
CA ARG A 331 -23.48 21.11 -29.02
C ARG A 331 -24.64 21.83 -28.33
N ARG A 332 -25.08 21.35 -27.15
CA ARG A 332 -26.23 21.90 -26.44
C ARG A 332 -25.93 23.20 -25.72
N PHE A 333 -24.73 23.32 -25.13
CA PHE A 333 -24.35 24.45 -24.27
C PHE A 333 -23.42 25.46 -24.96
N ASP A 334 -22.75 25.09 -26.05
CA ASP A 334 -21.93 25.97 -26.88
C ASP A 334 -22.21 25.71 -28.37
N PRO A 335 -23.41 26.08 -28.86
CA PRO A 335 -23.78 25.82 -30.24
C PRO A 335 -22.83 26.56 -31.20
N PRO A 336 -22.29 25.90 -32.24
CA PRO A 336 -21.46 26.57 -33.22
C PRO A 336 -22.25 27.70 -33.89
N ALA A 337 -21.61 28.85 -34.10
CA ALA A 337 -22.24 30.02 -34.73
C ALA A 337 -22.92 29.60 -36.05
N ALA A 338 -24.25 29.61 -36.05
CA ALA A 338 -25.02 29.26 -37.22
C ALA A 338 -24.82 30.33 -38.29
N PHE A 339 -24.37 29.90 -39.46
CA PHE A 339 -24.36 30.67 -40.70
C PHE A 339 -25.82 30.97 -41.07
N THR A 340 -26.24 32.22 -41.05
CA THR A 340 -27.51 32.65 -41.65
C THR A 340 -27.22 33.07 -43.10
N PRO A 341 -27.68 32.34 -44.13
CA PRO A 341 -27.77 32.90 -45.47
C PRO A 341 -28.94 33.89 -45.46
N ASP A 342 -28.60 35.17 -45.45
CA ASP A 342 -29.54 36.27 -45.62
C ASP A 342 -29.80 36.46 -47.13
N ASP A 343 -30.78 35.73 -47.65
CA ASP A 343 -31.34 35.97 -48.99
C ASP A 343 -32.63 36.77 -48.85
N GLY A 344 -32.52 38.06 -49.13
CA GLY A 344 -33.62 38.84 -49.71
C GLY A 344 -33.93 40.17 -49.04
N GLU A 345 -33.13 41.21 -49.30
CA GLU A 345 -33.64 42.40 -50.01
C GLU A 345 -32.48 43.31 -50.50
N GLN A 346 -32.23 43.31 -51.81
CA GLN A 346 -31.68 44.49 -52.51
C GLN A 346 -32.83 45.52 -52.63
N PRO A 347 -32.59 46.85 -52.56
CA PRO A 347 -31.61 47.55 -53.41
C PRO A 347 -30.87 48.68 -52.62
N GLU A 348 -29.90 49.45 -53.09
CA GLU A 348 -29.60 50.06 -54.38
C GLU A 348 -28.09 50.28 -54.55
N SER A 349 -27.71 50.29 -55.82
CA SER A 349 -26.43 50.71 -56.38
C SER A 349 -26.05 52.16 -56.03
N THR A 350 -24.81 52.37 -55.55
CA THR A 350 -23.87 53.47 -55.89
C THR A 350 -22.64 53.27 -55.00
N GLY A 351 -21.37 53.30 -55.41
CA GLY A 351 -20.69 53.65 -56.64
C GLY A 351 -19.26 54.08 -56.23
N GLY A 352 -18.24 53.50 -56.87
CA GLY A 352 -16.86 54.04 -56.93
C GLY A 352 -15.88 53.61 -55.82
N THR A 353 -14.80 52.89 -56.16
CA THR A 353 -13.46 53.48 -56.50
C THR A 353 -12.68 53.77 -55.19
N THR A 354 -11.54 53.18 -54.83
CA THR A 354 -10.32 52.88 -55.59
C THR A 354 -9.36 52.05 -54.74
N ARG A 355 -8.54 51.24 -55.40
CA ARG A 355 -7.30 50.63 -54.89
C ARG A 355 -6.15 51.66 -54.89
N PRO A 356 -5.10 51.45 -54.08
CA PRO A 356 -3.74 51.31 -54.67
C PRO A 356 -3.02 50.07 -54.10
N THR A 357 -2.52 49.13 -54.92
CA THR A 357 -1.13 49.01 -55.47
C THR A 357 -0.06 49.00 -54.37
N SER A 358 0.47 47.82 -54.02
CA SER A 358 1.66 47.17 -54.61
C SER A 358 2.98 47.77 -54.13
N GLY A 359 3.87 46.91 -53.65
CA GLY A 359 5.31 47.19 -53.72
C GLY A 359 6.16 46.55 -52.63
N ILE A 360 6.72 45.39 -52.97
CA ILE A 360 7.95 44.74 -52.44
C ILE A 360 7.84 44.04 -51.08
#